data_AF-A0A972PAN6-F1
#
_entry.id   AF-A0A972PAN6-F1
#
_cell.length_a   1.000
_cell.length_b   1.000
_cell.length_c   1.000
_cell.angle_alpha   90.00
_cell.angle_beta   90.00
_cell.angle_gamma   90.00
#
_symmetry.space_group_name_H-M   'P 1'
#
loop_
_entity.id
_entity.type
_entity.pdbx_description
1 polymer ?
#
loop_
_entity_poly.entity_id
_entity_poly.type
_entity_poly.pdbx_seq_one_letter_code
_entity_poly.pdbx_strand_id
1 'polypeptide(L)'
;MLTPVDILNQEFRKSLRGYNEDEVDAFLEKVGRDYERLYRENLDLKEQLQQKDNQLQQYRQLEETLQNTLVLAQKSSDDLKRNAEKEADLILREARAKAEEMVAQAGKKMEKLLQEYEALQRQLQVYKTQLRSFLKAQLELVDAQPESVRLELAAAQEEDKVV
;
A
#
# COMPACT_ATOMS: atom_id res chain seq x y z
N MET A 1 -10.63 -50.98 45.45
CA MET A 1 -10.65 -50.28 46.75
C MET A 1 -11.97 -50.60 47.41
N LEU A 2 -11.98 -50.70 48.74
CA LEU A 2 -13.20 -50.80 49.51
C LEU A 2 -14.01 -49.50 49.38
N THR A 3 -15.31 -49.60 49.33
CA THR A 3 -16.25 -48.49 49.43
C THR A 3 -16.64 -48.28 50.90
N PRO A 4 -17.20 -47.11 51.26
CA PRO A 4 -17.72 -46.91 52.61
C PRO A 4 -18.76 -47.97 53.02
N VAL A 5 -19.55 -48.46 52.07
CA VAL A 5 -20.52 -49.53 52.27
C VAL A 5 -19.85 -50.87 52.55
N ASP A 6 -18.72 -51.15 51.89
CA ASP A 6 -17.94 -52.38 52.15
C ASP A 6 -17.36 -52.39 53.56
N ILE A 7 -17.03 -51.22 54.13
CA ILE A 7 -16.54 -51.11 55.52
C ILE A 7 -17.66 -51.37 56.53
N LEU A 8 -18.86 -50.83 56.28
CA LEU A 8 -20.01 -50.97 57.17
C LEU A 8 -20.62 -52.38 57.15
N ASN A 9 -20.54 -53.07 56.01
CA ASN A 9 -21.08 -54.43 55.84
C ASN A 9 -20.04 -55.53 56.10
N GLN A 10 -18.85 -55.19 56.61
CA GLN A 10 -17.78 -56.16 56.82
C GLN A 10 -18.10 -57.06 58.02
N GLU A 11 -18.30 -58.36 57.77
CA GLU A 11 -18.47 -59.35 58.84
C GLU A 11 -17.12 -59.94 59.29
N PHE A 12 -16.98 -60.17 60.60
CA PHE A 12 -15.80 -60.79 61.22
C PHE A 12 -16.16 -62.15 61.84
N ARG A 13 -15.24 -63.12 61.75
CA ARG A 13 -15.43 -64.46 62.34
C ARG A 13 -15.23 -64.42 63.85
N LYS A 14 -16.11 -65.09 64.60
CA LYS A 14 -16.01 -65.20 66.07
C LYS A 14 -14.89 -66.18 66.46
N SER A 15 -14.10 -65.83 67.48
CA SER A 15 -13.03 -66.67 68.03
C SER A 15 -13.09 -66.67 69.56
N LEU A 16 -12.51 -67.69 70.21
CA LEU A 16 -12.58 -67.88 71.68
C LEU A 16 -11.93 -66.73 72.49
N ARG A 17 -11.12 -65.88 71.86
CA ARG A 17 -10.51 -64.65 72.41
C ARG A 17 -10.42 -63.62 71.28
N GLY A 18 -11.16 -62.53 71.39
CA GLY A 18 -11.21 -61.47 70.39
C GLY A 18 -11.54 -60.11 70.98
N TYR A 19 -11.57 -59.09 70.12
CA TYR A 19 -12.06 -57.77 70.47
C TYR A 19 -13.57 -57.79 70.77
N ASN A 20 -14.03 -56.81 71.54
CA ASN A 20 -15.45 -56.63 71.83
C ASN A 20 -16.20 -56.21 70.55
N GLU A 21 -17.22 -56.97 70.16
CA GLU A 21 -18.03 -56.76 68.96
C GLU A 21 -18.65 -55.36 68.94
N ASP A 22 -19.25 -54.92 70.05
CA ASP A 22 -19.91 -53.61 70.15
C ASP A 22 -18.92 -52.43 69.98
N GLU A 23 -17.70 -52.55 70.53
CA GLU A 23 -16.65 -51.52 70.39
C GLU A 23 -16.09 -51.48 68.98
N VAL A 24 -15.95 -52.64 68.34
CA VAL A 24 -15.49 -52.76 66.95
C VAL A 24 -16.52 -52.17 66.00
N ASP A 25 -17.81 -52.48 66.19
CA ASP A 25 -18.89 -51.95 65.36
C ASP A 25 -19.00 -50.43 65.48
N ALA A 26 -18.95 -49.88 66.71
CA ALA A 26 -18.94 -48.43 66.93
C ALA A 26 -17.73 -47.74 66.27
N PHE A 27 -16.56 -48.40 66.26
CA PHE A 27 -15.38 -47.90 65.57
C PHE A 27 -15.52 -47.97 64.05
N LEU A 28 -16.01 -49.08 63.51
CA LEU A 28 -16.25 -49.27 62.07
C LEU A 28 -17.28 -48.28 61.52
N GLU A 29 -18.31 -47.96 62.28
CA GLU A 29 -19.23 -46.88 61.94
C GLU A 29 -18.52 -45.53 61.79
N LYS A 30 -17.65 -45.20 62.75
CA LYS A 30 -16.89 -43.93 62.72
C LYS A 30 -15.94 -43.90 61.52
N VAL A 31 -15.21 -44.99 61.28
CA VAL A 31 -14.32 -45.15 60.12
C VAL A 31 -15.12 -45.08 58.82
N GLY A 32 -16.26 -45.74 58.73
CA GLY A 32 -17.14 -45.71 57.57
C GLY A 32 -17.62 -44.31 57.22
N ARG A 33 -18.06 -43.53 58.23
CA ARG A 33 -18.47 -42.12 58.06
C ARG A 33 -17.31 -41.23 57.59
N ASP A 34 -16.15 -41.32 58.23
CA ASP A 34 -14.98 -40.52 57.85
C ASP A 34 -14.48 -40.90 56.45
N TYR A 35 -14.50 -42.19 56.11
CA TYR A 35 -14.13 -42.70 54.80
C TYR A 35 -15.12 -42.26 53.72
N GLU A 36 -16.43 -42.25 54.00
CA GLU A 36 -17.43 -41.72 53.07
C GLU A 36 -17.17 -40.26 52.74
N ARG A 37 -16.90 -39.44 53.77
CA ARG A 37 -16.56 -38.02 53.58
C ARG A 37 -15.33 -37.86 52.67
N LEU A 38 -14.24 -38.57 52.98
CA LEU A 38 -13.01 -38.53 52.18
C LEU A 38 -13.23 -39.05 50.75
N TYR A 39 -14.05 -40.08 50.59
CA TYR A 39 -14.36 -40.66 49.29
C TYR A 39 -15.12 -39.67 48.40
N ARG A 40 -16.14 -38.98 48.95
CA ARG A 40 -16.89 -37.94 48.23
C ARG A 40 -16.00 -36.75 47.88
N GLU A 41 -15.18 -36.27 48.82
CA GLU A 41 -14.24 -35.18 48.59
C GLU A 41 -13.21 -35.54 47.52
N ASN A 42 -12.72 -36.78 47.49
CA ASN A 42 -11.80 -37.24 46.45
C ASN A 42 -12.44 -37.28 45.06
N LEU A 43 -13.73 -37.66 44.97
CA LEU A 43 -14.47 -37.64 43.71
C LEU A 43 -14.65 -36.21 43.21
N ASP A 44 -15.08 -35.29 44.09
CA ASP A 44 -15.27 -33.88 43.74
C ASP A 44 -13.94 -33.22 43.31
N LEU A 45 -12.86 -33.45 44.05
CA LEU A 45 -11.54 -32.95 43.69
C LEU A 45 -11.05 -33.49 42.34
N LYS A 46 -11.31 -34.77 42.03
CA LYS A 46 -10.97 -35.35 40.72
C LYS A 46 -11.78 -34.72 39.59
N GLU A 47 -13.06 -34.46 39.81
CA GLU A 47 -13.90 -33.77 38.84
C GLU A 47 -13.42 -32.34 38.58
N GLN A 48 -13.13 -31.59 39.65
CA GLN A 48 -12.56 -30.24 39.55
C GLN A 48 -11.22 -30.25 38.82
N LEU A 49 -10.33 -31.19 39.14
CA LEU A 49 -9.03 -31.32 38.48
C LEU A 49 -9.21 -31.55 36.97
N GLN A 50 -10.09 -32.46 36.58
CA GLN A 50 -10.39 -32.73 35.18
C GLN A 50 -10.95 -31.50 34.47
N GLN A 51 -11.85 -30.75 35.11
CA GLN A 51 -12.37 -29.50 34.54
C GLN A 51 -11.26 -28.45 34.35
N LYS A 52 -10.36 -28.31 35.33
CA LYS A 52 -9.24 -27.37 35.25
C LYS A 52 -8.21 -27.76 34.19
N ASP A 53 -7.92 -29.05 34.05
CA ASP A 53 -7.03 -29.54 32.99
C ASP A 53 -7.60 -29.28 31.60
N ASN A 54 -8.91 -29.49 31.42
CA ASN A 54 -9.59 -29.16 30.17
C ASN A 54 -9.51 -27.65 29.86
N GLN A 55 -9.71 -26.79 30.86
CA GLN A 55 -9.57 -25.33 30.70
C GLN A 55 -8.13 -24.94 30.34
N LEU A 56 -7.12 -25.53 30.99
CA LEU A 56 -5.72 -25.28 30.68
C LEU A 56 -5.36 -25.70 29.25
N GLN A 57 -5.88 -26.83 28.77
CA GLN A 57 -5.68 -27.24 27.38
C GLN A 57 -6.28 -26.24 26.39
N GLN A 58 -7.49 -25.74 26.65
CA GLN A 58 -8.12 -24.71 25.82
C GLN A 58 -7.30 -23.42 25.79
N TYR A 59 -6.80 -22.97 26.95
CA TYR A 59 -5.95 -21.78 27.01
C TYR A 59 -4.64 -21.95 26.24
N ARG A 60 -3.99 -23.12 26.31
CA ARG A 60 -2.78 -23.41 25.53
C ARG A 60 -3.04 -23.39 24.02
N GLN A 61 -4.16 -23.95 23.58
CA GLN A 61 -4.55 -23.92 22.15
C GLN A 61 -4.85 -22.49 21.68
N LEU A 62 -5.50 -21.69 22.52
CA LEU A 62 -5.77 -20.29 22.24
C LEU A 62 -4.45 -19.49 22.16
N GLU A 63 -3.53 -19.70 23.09
CA GLU A 63 -2.22 -19.07 23.11
C GLU A 63 -1.42 -19.39 21.83
N GLU A 64 -1.37 -20.66 21.43
CA GLU A 64 -0.71 -21.08 20.20
C GLU A 64 -1.34 -20.43 18.96
N THR A 65 -2.67 -20.38 18.90
CA THR A 65 -3.39 -19.74 17.80
C THR A 65 -3.09 -18.23 17.74
N LEU A 66 -3.07 -17.55 18.89
CA LEU A 66 -2.74 -16.13 18.99
C LEU A 66 -1.30 -15.87 18.56
N GLN A 67 -0.36 -16.69 19.03
CA GLN A 67 1.05 -16.57 18.64
C GLN A 67 1.23 -16.73 17.13
N ASN A 68 0.62 -17.76 16.54
CA ASN A 68 0.66 -17.99 15.10
C ASN A 68 0.03 -16.82 14.31
N THR A 69 -1.09 -16.29 14.80
CA THR A 69 -1.76 -15.14 14.19
C THR A 69 -0.90 -13.88 14.26
N LEU A 70 -0.25 -13.61 15.40
CA LEU A 70 0.66 -12.48 15.55
C LEU A 70 1.86 -12.57 14.62
N VAL A 71 2.47 -13.75 14.49
CA VAL A 71 3.59 -13.98 13.56
C VAL A 71 3.14 -13.78 12.12
N LEU A 72 1.95 -14.28 11.75
CA LEU A 72 1.40 -14.09 10.42
C LEU A 72 1.11 -12.61 10.13
N ALA A 73 0.52 -11.88 11.07
CA ALA A 73 0.23 -10.46 10.94
C ALA A 73 1.53 -9.64 10.79
N GLN A 74 2.56 -9.95 11.57
CA GLN A 74 3.88 -9.32 11.46
C GLN A 74 4.49 -9.56 10.08
N LYS A 75 4.53 -10.82 9.63
CA LYS A 75 5.07 -11.18 8.33
C LYS A 75 4.31 -10.49 7.18
N SER A 76 2.99 -10.47 7.26
CA SER A 76 2.15 -9.78 6.27
C SER A 76 2.42 -8.28 6.25
N SER A 77 2.63 -7.65 7.41
CA SER A 77 2.97 -6.23 7.51
C SER A 77 4.35 -5.94 6.91
N ASP A 78 5.34 -6.79 7.18
CA ASP A 78 6.69 -6.66 6.61
C ASP A 78 6.68 -6.85 5.08
N ASP A 79 5.90 -7.80 4.58
CA ASP A 79 5.73 -8.04 3.15
C ASP A 79 5.01 -6.87 2.46
N LEU A 80 3.96 -6.32 3.08
CA LEU A 80 3.27 -5.11 2.59
C LEU A 80 4.23 -3.92 2.51
N LYS A 81 5.03 -3.69 3.56
CA LYS A 81 6.02 -2.61 3.59
C LYS A 81 7.06 -2.76 2.48
N ARG A 82 7.63 -3.95 2.32
CA ARG A 82 8.61 -4.24 1.27
C ARG A 82 8.04 -4.05 -0.13
N ASN A 83 6.79 -4.46 -0.36
CA ASN A 83 6.14 -4.28 -1.66
C ASN A 83 5.88 -2.80 -1.94
N ALA A 84 5.38 -2.05 -0.96
CA ALA A 84 5.17 -0.62 -1.09
C ALA A 84 6.48 0.14 -1.37
N GLU A 85 7.59 -0.22 -0.70
CA GLU A 85 8.92 0.35 -0.96
C GLU A 85 9.40 0.09 -2.39
N LYS A 86 9.23 -1.15 -2.90
CA LYS A 86 9.58 -1.50 -4.28
C LYS A 86 8.73 -0.74 -5.31
N GLU A 87 7.43 -0.65 -5.08
CA GLU A 87 6.50 0.05 -5.97
C GLU A 87 6.79 1.55 -5.98
N ALA A 88 7.09 2.14 -4.83
CA ALA A 88 7.52 3.53 -4.74
C ALA A 88 8.83 3.80 -5.49
N ASP A 89 9.84 2.93 -5.38
CA ASP A 89 11.09 3.06 -6.14
C ASP A 89 10.84 2.95 -7.65
N LEU A 90 9.96 2.04 -8.08
CA LEU A 90 9.59 1.89 -9.49
C LEU A 90 8.88 3.14 -10.02
N ILE A 91 7.90 3.67 -9.28
CA ILE A 91 7.21 4.93 -9.64
C ILE A 91 8.21 6.09 -9.75
N LEU A 92 9.14 6.21 -8.79
CA LEU A 92 10.16 7.27 -8.83
C LEU A 92 11.09 7.14 -10.04
N ARG A 93 11.51 5.92 -10.39
CA ARG A 93 12.34 5.67 -11.57
C ARG A 93 11.59 6.01 -12.86
N GLU A 94 10.36 5.58 -13.00
CA GLU A 94 9.54 5.89 -14.17
C GLU A 94 9.27 7.39 -14.31
N ALA A 95 8.95 8.07 -13.20
CA ALA A 95 8.75 9.51 -13.19
C ALA A 95 10.01 10.27 -13.61
N ARG A 96 11.19 9.85 -13.11
CA ARG A 96 12.49 10.43 -13.52
C ARG A 96 12.77 10.20 -15.00
N ALA A 97 12.59 8.98 -15.49
CA ALA A 97 12.80 8.65 -16.90
C ALA A 97 11.88 9.48 -17.82
N LYS A 98 10.59 9.60 -17.47
CA LYS A 98 9.64 10.46 -18.21
C LYS A 98 10.03 11.93 -18.16
N ALA A 99 10.49 12.43 -17.01
CA ALA A 99 10.95 13.80 -16.88
C ALA A 99 12.17 14.09 -17.76
N GLU A 100 13.17 13.21 -17.74
CA GLU A 100 14.34 13.29 -18.61
C GLU A 100 13.96 13.25 -20.09
N GLU A 101 13.04 12.37 -20.47
CA GLU A 101 12.53 12.29 -21.83
C GLU A 101 11.82 13.59 -22.25
N MET A 102 10.94 14.14 -21.40
CA MET A 102 10.25 15.40 -21.67
C MET A 102 11.23 16.56 -21.87
N VAL A 103 12.27 16.66 -21.04
CA VAL A 103 13.31 17.69 -21.16
C VAL A 103 14.09 17.51 -22.46
N ALA A 104 14.48 16.28 -22.80
CA ALA A 104 15.19 15.98 -24.05
C ALA A 104 14.34 16.32 -25.28
N GLN A 105 13.05 15.98 -25.27
CA GLN A 105 12.12 16.32 -26.34
C GLN A 105 11.91 17.84 -26.46
N ALA A 106 11.78 18.55 -25.33
CA ALA A 106 11.68 20.00 -25.32
C ALA A 106 12.94 20.67 -25.89
N GLY A 107 14.13 20.18 -25.52
CA GLY A 107 15.41 20.64 -26.07
C GLY A 107 15.48 20.48 -27.59
N LYS A 108 15.11 19.29 -28.11
CA LYS A 108 15.06 19.05 -29.57
C LYS A 108 14.07 19.97 -30.29
N LYS A 109 12.91 20.24 -29.69
CA LYS A 109 11.92 21.18 -30.27
C LYS A 109 12.46 22.61 -30.28
N MET A 110 13.11 23.04 -29.20
CA MET A 110 13.72 24.36 -29.10
C MET A 110 14.81 24.55 -30.17
N GLU A 111 15.68 23.55 -30.35
CA GLU A 111 16.72 23.59 -31.38
C GLU A 111 16.15 23.73 -32.79
N LYS A 112 15.10 22.97 -33.12
CA LYS A 112 14.39 23.10 -34.40
C LYS A 112 13.78 24.49 -34.59
N LEU A 113 13.12 25.01 -33.54
CA LEU A 113 12.48 26.32 -33.60
C LEU A 113 13.51 27.44 -33.81
N LEU A 114 14.69 27.34 -33.20
CA LEU A 114 15.80 28.26 -33.41
C LEU A 114 16.33 28.20 -34.85
N GLN A 115 16.50 26.99 -35.41
CA GLN A 115 16.92 26.82 -36.80
C GLN A 115 15.89 27.42 -37.78
N GLU A 116 14.60 27.17 -37.56
CA GLU A 116 13.51 27.77 -38.35
C GLU A 116 13.48 29.29 -38.24
N TYR A 117 13.66 29.83 -37.03
CA TYR A 117 13.74 31.27 -36.79
C TYR A 117 14.92 31.91 -37.53
N GLU A 118 16.11 31.31 -37.47
CA GLU A 118 17.28 31.80 -38.20
C GLU A 118 17.08 31.75 -39.73
N ALA A 119 16.48 30.67 -40.24
CA ALA A 119 16.15 30.54 -41.65
C ALA A 119 15.17 31.63 -42.10
N LEU A 120 14.13 31.90 -41.29
CA LEU A 120 13.14 32.94 -41.57
C LEU A 120 13.77 34.34 -41.54
N GLN A 121 14.66 34.61 -40.59
CA GLN A 121 15.42 35.87 -40.55
C GLN A 121 16.26 36.06 -41.82
N ARG A 122 16.95 35.01 -42.29
CA ARG A 122 17.70 35.05 -43.56
C ARG A 122 16.79 35.34 -44.75
N GLN A 123 15.65 34.64 -44.85
CA GLN A 123 14.67 34.88 -45.91
C GLN A 123 14.15 36.32 -45.89
N LEU A 124 13.84 36.87 -44.71
CA LEU A 124 13.41 38.25 -44.56
C LEU A 124 14.48 39.25 -45.03
N GLN A 125 15.75 39.01 -44.72
CA GLN A 125 16.85 39.88 -45.18
C GLN A 125 17.02 39.84 -46.70
N VAL A 126 16.93 38.65 -47.30
CA VAL A 126 16.95 38.48 -48.76
C VAL A 126 15.77 39.22 -49.39
N TYR A 127 14.56 39.03 -48.87
CA TYR A 127 13.36 39.69 -49.35
C TYR A 127 13.46 41.21 -49.26
N LYS A 128 13.92 41.75 -48.11
CA LYS A 128 14.16 43.20 -47.94
C LYS A 128 15.15 43.74 -48.97
N THR A 129 16.22 42.99 -49.25
CA THR A 129 17.23 43.37 -50.24
C THR A 129 16.65 43.39 -51.65
N GLN A 130 15.92 42.33 -52.03
CA GLN A 130 15.25 42.23 -53.33
C GLN A 130 14.21 43.34 -53.52
N LEU A 131 13.38 43.61 -52.52
CA LEU A 131 12.39 44.68 -52.56
C LEU A 131 13.05 46.05 -52.72
N ARG A 132 14.14 46.32 -51.99
CA ARG A 132 14.89 47.57 -52.13
C ARG A 132 15.47 47.73 -53.53
N SER A 133 16.06 46.67 -54.09
CA SER A 133 16.59 46.70 -55.46
C SER A 133 15.49 46.90 -56.51
N PHE A 134 14.34 46.22 -56.34
CA PHE A 134 13.18 46.40 -57.20
C PHE A 134 12.67 47.84 -57.17
N LEU A 135 12.47 48.42 -55.98
CA LEU A 135 12.02 49.81 -55.85
C LEU A 135 13.01 50.81 -56.45
N LYS A 136 14.32 50.58 -56.29
CA LYS A 136 15.35 51.41 -56.95
C LYS A 136 15.26 51.35 -58.47
N ALA A 137 15.12 50.15 -59.04
CA ALA A 137 14.96 50.00 -60.49
C ALA A 137 13.68 50.68 -61.01
N GLN A 138 12.57 50.60 -60.26
CA GLN A 138 11.34 51.31 -60.61
C GLN A 138 11.51 52.84 -60.56
N LEU A 139 12.25 53.37 -59.57
CA LEU A 139 12.56 54.80 -59.50
C LEU A 139 13.44 55.24 -60.68
N GLU A 140 14.49 54.48 -61.00
CA GLU A 140 15.37 54.76 -62.14
C GLU A 140 14.59 54.77 -63.47
N LEU A 141 13.60 53.90 -63.65
CA LEU A 141 12.74 53.90 -64.84
C LEU A 141 11.88 55.16 -64.94
N VAL A 142 11.32 55.65 -63.82
CA VAL A 142 10.55 56.90 -63.77
C VAL A 142 11.45 58.13 -64.01
N ASP A 143 12.70 58.06 -63.55
CA ASP A 143 13.69 59.12 -63.75
C ASP A 143 14.30 59.14 -65.14
N ALA A 144 14.40 57.98 -65.80
CA ALA A 144 14.89 57.84 -67.17
C ALA A 144 13.82 58.11 -68.24
N GLN A 145 12.58 58.49 -67.86
CA GLN A 145 11.58 58.91 -68.84
C GLN A 145 12.05 60.18 -69.57
N PRO A 146 12.05 60.19 -70.91
CA PRO A 146 12.46 61.36 -71.67
C PRO A 146 11.57 62.57 -71.31
N GLU A 147 12.17 63.76 -71.28
CA GLU A 147 11.54 65.02 -70.87
C GLU A 147 10.22 65.30 -71.60
N SER A 148 10.05 64.76 -72.81
CA SER A 148 8.80 64.79 -73.60
C SER A 148 7.62 64.09 -72.94
N VAL A 149 7.83 62.94 -72.27
CA VAL A 149 6.76 62.18 -71.60
C VAL A 149 6.40 62.80 -70.24
N ARG A 150 7.38 63.41 -69.57
CA ARG A 150 7.15 64.16 -68.32
C ARG A 150 6.31 65.42 -68.55
N LEU A 151 6.51 66.09 -69.68
CA LEU A 151 5.71 67.26 -70.09
C LEU A 151 4.28 66.89 -70.52
N GLU A 152 4.08 65.76 -71.21
CA GLU A 152 2.74 65.27 -71.58
C GLU A 152 1.91 64.85 -70.35
N LEU A 153 2.52 64.19 -69.35
CA LEU A 153 1.85 63.83 -68.10
C LEU A 153 1.49 65.05 -67.24
N ALA A 154 2.34 66.08 -67.23
CA ALA A 154 2.05 67.33 -66.54
C ALA A 154 0.93 68.13 -67.23
N ALA A 155 0.91 68.18 -68.57
CA ALA A 155 -0.14 68.83 -69.35
C ALA A 155 -1.50 68.13 -69.18
N ALA A 156 -1.53 66.79 -69.18
CA ALA A 156 -2.75 66.02 -68.94
C ALA A 156 -3.34 66.22 -67.52
N GLN A 157 -2.51 66.52 -66.52
CA GLN A 157 -2.96 66.85 -65.17
C GLN A 157 -3.46 68.30 -65.00
N GLU A 158 -3.08 69.22 -65.90
CA GLU A 158 -3.60 70.59 -65.92
C GLU A 158 -4.90 70.70 -66.70
N GLU A 159 -5.11 69.92 -67.76
CA GLU A 159 -6.39 69.88 -68.49
C GLU A 159 -7.55 69.37 -67.62
N ASP A 160 -7.30 68.42 -66.72
CA ASP A 160 -8.32 67.88 -65.79
C ASP A 160 -8.67 68.82 -64.62
N LYS A 161 -7.94 69.95 -64.48
CA LYS A 161 -8.24 71.02 -63.49
C LYS A 161 -9.02 72.20 -64.08
N VAL A 162 -9.25 72.23 -65.39
CA VAL A 162 -9.93 73.33 -66.09
C VAL A 162 -11.36 72.97 -66.50
N VAL A 163 -11.89 71.82 -66.04
CA VAL A 163 -13.31 71.44 -66.15
C VAL A 163 -14.02 71.60 -64.81
#